data_AF-A0A2D5BP76-F1
#
_entry.id   AF-A0A2D5BP76-F1
#
_cell.length_a   1.000
_cell.length_b   1.000
_cell.length_c   1.000
_cell.angle_alpha   90.00
_cell.angle_beta   90.00
_cell.angle_gamma   90.00
#
_symmetry.space_group_name_H-M   'P 1'
#
loop_
_entity.id
_entity.type
_entity.pdbx_description
1 polymer ?
#
loop_
_entity_poly.entity_id
_entity_poly.type
_entity_poly.pdbx_seq_one_letter_code
_entity_poly.pdbx_strand_id
1 'polypeptide(L)'
;MAKYFTYFPKILYDAVGKGDYKVVTNLLNRVVMKKGLKEIAAVFDTIDVEGEMTPEAVAEEYYGNQSYYWIVLLFNNIKDRFYDWPLPRVNFETFVNDKYTNPGAAHHYEISQTSGRTTSFDDSHMVEVNSTASGATAVTNYEYEERLQQAKGRIRLLKPEYIELVVEEFTTLMGN
;
A
#
# COMPACT_ATOMS: atom_id res chain seq x y z
N MET A 1 -9.65 -6.34 18.85
CA MET A 1 -10.30 -5.33 18.00
C MET A 1 -9.24 -4.31 17.64
N ALA A 2 -9.07 -3.95 16.36
CA ALA A 2 -8.05 -2.96 16.00
C ALA A 2 -8.36 -1.60 16.66
N LYS A 3 -7.33 -0.95 17.25
CA LYS A 3 -7.43 0.38 17.90
C LYS A 3 -8.04 1.43 16.96
N TYR A 4 -7.88 1.27 15.65
CA TYR A 4 -8.53 2.09 14.64
C TYR A 4 -10.06 2.21 14.81
N PHE A 5 -10.76 1.08 14.97
CA PHE A 5 -12.22 1.05 15.01
C PHE A 5 -12.80 1.53 16.34
N THR A 6 -11.99 1.72 17.38
CA THR A 6 -12.48 2.21 18.68
C THR A 6 -12.84 3.69 18.64
N TYR A 7 -12.31 4.44 17.69
CA TYR A 7 -12.60 5.87 17.51
C TYR A 7 -13.89 6.14 16.75
N PHE A 8 -14.50 5.11 16.15
CA PHE A 8 -15.68 5.28 15.32
C PHE A 8 -16.95 5.41 16.17
N PRO A 9 -17.85 6.37 15.85
CA PRO A 9 -19.11 6.48 16.55
C PRO A 9 -19.96 5.24 16.30
N LYS A 10 -20.80 4.91 17.28
CA LYS A 10 -21.78 3.83 17.15
C LYS A 10 -23.09 4.40 16.65
N ILE A 11 -23.73 3.69 15.73
CA ILE A 11 -25.06 4.03 15.21
C ILE A 11 -26.01 2.87 15.43
N LEU A 12 -27.30 3.20 15.52
CA LEU A 12 -28.37 2.21 15.41
C LEU A 12 -28.55 1.89 13.93
N TYR A 13 -28.34 0.63 13.58
CA TYR A 13 -28.46 0.16 12.20
C TYR A 13 -29.45 -0.99 12.15
N ASP A 14 -30.41 -0.89 11.23
CA ASP A 14 -31.32 -1.97 10.86
C ASP A 14 -30.88 -2.52 9.51
N ALA A 15 -30.32 -3.74 9.53
CA ALA A 15 -29.84 -4.39 8.33
C ALA A 15 -30.97 -4.95 7.44
N VAL A 16 -32.17 -5.15 8.00
CA VAL A 16 -33.26 -5.89 7.35
C VAL A 16 -34.46 -4.98 7.02
N GLY A 17 -34.52 -3.77 7.60
CA GLY A 17 -35.60 -2.81 7.40
C GLY A 17 -36.90 -3.19 8.12
N LYS A 18 -36.81 -4.03 9.17
CA LYS A 18 -37.95 -4.54 9.95
C LYS A 18 -38.11 -3.86 11.31
N GLY A 19 -37.29 -2.86 11.62
CA GLY A 19 -37.26 -2.17 12.90
C GLY A 19 -36.45 -2.90 13.98
N ASP A 20 -35.65 -3.91 13.64
CA ASP A 20 -34.72 -4.59 14.56
C ASP A 20 -33.37 -3.89 14.54
N TYR A 21 -33.22 -2.85 15.37
CA TYR A 21 -32.03 -2.03 15.41
C TYR A 21 -30.94 -2.65 16.26
N LYS A 22 -29.72 -2.73 15.71
CA LYS A 22 -28.52 -3.15 16.44
C LYS A 22 -27.54 -1.99 16.53
N VAL A 23 -26.87 -1.87 17.66
CA VAL A 23 -25.78 -0.90 17.85
C VAL A 23 -24.54 -1.44 17.13
N VAL A 24 -24.13 -0.76 16.06
CA VAL A 24 -22.96 -1.14 15.25
C VAL A 24 -21.99 0.04 15.12
N THR A 25 -20.73 -0.27 14.81
CA THR A 25 -19.72 0.75 14.49
C THR A 25 -20.02 1.38 13.14
N ASN A 26 -20.05 2.71 13.06
CA ASN A 26 -20.36 3.43 11.82
C ASN A 26 -19.18 3.44 10.84
N LEU A 27 -19.08 2.43 9.98
CA LEU A 27 -18.03 2.36 8.95
C LEU A 27 -18.26 3.29 7.75
N LEU A 28 -19.38 4.03 7.69
CA LEU A 28 -19.69 4.93 6.59
C LEU A 28 -18.96 6.27 6.69
N ASN A 29 -18.42 6.59 7.87
CA ASN A 29 -17.62 7.79 8.07
C ASN A 29 -16.24 7.62 7.45
N ARG A 30 -15.96 8.38 6.39
CA ARG A 30 -14.65 8.42 5.74
C ARG A 30 -13.83 9.57 6.29
N VAL A 31 -12.75 9.25 7.01
CA VAL A 31 -11.76 10.25 7.41
C VAL A 31 -10.79 10.49 6.28
N VAL A 32 -10.63 11.76 5.91
CA VAL A 32 -9.59 12.20 4.98
C VAL A 32 -8.69 13.15 5.73
N MET A 33 -7.46 12.70 6.02
CA MET A 33 -6.43 13.58 6.56
C MET A 33 -6.20 14.75 5.61
N LYS A 34 -5.99 15.96 6.14
CA LYS A 34 -5.71 17.15 5.33
C LYS A 34 -4.54 16.88 4.39
N LYS A 35 -4.71 17.23 3.11
CA LYS A 35 -3.71 16.98 2.05
C LYS A 35 -2.30 17.46 2.43
N GLY A 36 -2.20 18.58 3.14
CA GLY A 36 -0.92 19.17 3.56
C GLY A 36 -0.02 18.23 4.36
N LEU A 37 -0.57 17.38 5.23
CA LEU A 37 0.26 16.43 6.00
C LEU A 37 0.83 15.29 5.15
N LYS A 38 0.13 14.88 4.08
CA LYS A 38 0.58 13.81 3.19
C LYS A 38 1.71 14.24 2.26
N GLU A 39 1.81 15.54 2.00
CA GLU A 39 2.73 16.13 1.02
C GLU A 39 4.06 16.59 1.63
N ILE A 40 4.17 16.64 2.96
CA ILE A 40 5.42 17.02 3.62
C ILE A 40 6.37 15.83 3.58
N ALA A 41 7.27 15.79 2.59
CA ALA A 41 8.27 14.72 2.48
C ALA A 41 9.13 14.57 3.75
N ALA A 42 9.36 15.67 4.50
CA ALA A 42 10.21 15.67 5.70
C ALA A 42 9.64 14.88 6.88
N VAL A 43 8.33 14.59 6.92
CA VAL A 43 7.71 13.80 7.99
C VAL A 43 7.67 12.30 7.69
N PHE A 44 8.10 11.89 6.50
CA PHE A 44 8.11 10.49 6.09
C PHE A 44 9.52 9.98 5.86
N ASP A 45 9.75 8.76 6.31
CA ASP A 45 10.86 7.92 5.86
C ASP A 45 10.32 6.87 4.88
N THR A 46 11.16 6.39 3.98
CA THR A 46 10.80 5.31 3.03
C THR A 46 11.55 4.05 3.40
N ILE A 47 10.83 2.95 3.49
CA ILE A 47 11.41 1.63 3.72
C ILE A 47 11.03 0.68 2.58
N ASP A 48 11.89 -0.28 2.33
CA ASP A 48 11.60 -1.42 1.46
C ASP A 48 11.18 -2.60 2.33
N VAL A 49 9.90 -2.94 2.27
CA VAL A 49 9.34 -4.09 2.96
C VAL A 49 9.63 -5.33 2.12
N GLU A 50 10.57 -6.14 2.60
CA GLU A 50 10.91 -7.42 1.99
C GLU A 50 10.26 -8.59 2.73
N GLY A 51 9.82 -9.60 1.98
CA GLY A 51 9.44 -10.90 2.54
C GLY A 51 8.07 -10.96 3.23
N GLU A 52 8.04 -11.54 4.43
CA GLU A 52 6.82 -11.91 5.17
C GLU A 52 6.32 -10.83 6.14
N MET A 53 6.89 -9.63 6.09
CA MET A 53 6.52 -8.55 7.00
C MET A 53 5.08 -8.11 6.76
N THR A 54 4.26 -8.14 7.80
CA THR A 54 2.89 -7.63 7.77
C THR A 54 2.84 -6.16 8.18
N PRO A 55 1.77 -5.41 7.83
CA PRO A 55 1.59 -4.04 8.31
C PRO A 55 1.69 -3.90 9.84
N GLU A 56 1.22 -4.91 10.58
CA GLU A 56 1.30 -4.95 12.04
C GLU A 56 2.73 -5.14 12.53
N ALA A 57 3.52 -6.01 11.88
CA ALA A 57 4.94 -6.19 12.20
C ALA A 57 5.74 -4.92 11.94
N VAL A 58 5.49 -4.24 10.81
CA VAL A 58 6.09 -2.94 10.51
C VAL A 58 5.72 -1.90 11.56
N ALA A 59 4.46 -1.83 11.99
CA ALA A 59 4.06 -0.90 13.05
C ALA A 59 4.71 -1.22 14.40
N GLU A 60 4.90 -2.50 14.74
CA GLU A 60 5.61 -2.88 15.96
C GLU A 60 7.07 -2.43 15.91
N GLU A 61 7.76 -2.70 14.80
CA GLU A 61 9.19 -2.43 14.65
C GLU A 61 9.48 -0.92 14.66
N TYR A 62 8.70 -0.13 13.91
CA TYR A 62 8.98 1.30 13.73
C TYR A 62 8.27 2.19 14.75
N TYR A 63 7.10 1.77 15.25
CA TYR A 63 6.29 2.59 16.16
C TYR A 63 6.19 2.02 17.58
N GLY A 64 6.77 0.84 17.85
CA GLY A 64 6.71 0.16 19.14
C GLY A 64 5.31 -0.33 19.51
N ASN A 65 4.36 -0.35 18.56
CA ASN A 65 3.01 -0.83 18.80
C ASN A 65 2.30 -1.27 17.50
N GLN A 66 2.02 -2.56 17.40
CA GLN A 66 1.22 -3.19 16.34
C GLN A 66 -0.10 -2.45 16.04
N SER A 67 -0.72 -1.82 17.04
CA SER A 67 -2.01 -1.12 16.90
C SER A 67 -1.97 0.08 15.96
N TYR A 68 -0.79 0.58 15.60
CA TYR A 68 -0.61 1.70 14.68
C TYR A 68 -0.51 1.29 13.20
N TYR A 69 -0.71 0.00 12.87
CA TYR A 69 -0.66 -0.48 11.48
C TYR A 69 -1.59 0.30 10.52
N TRP A 70 -2.74 0.76 11.00
CA TRP A 70 -3.69 1.53 10.18
C TRP A 70 -3.11 2.87 9.71
N ILE A 71 -2.18 3.46 10.46
CA ILE A 71 -1.48 4.69 10.06
C ILE A 71 -0.61 4.41 8.83
N VAL A 72 0.11 3.29 8.84
CA VAL A 72 0.91 2.82 7.69
C VAL A 72 0.01 2.66 6.47
N LEU A 73 -1.12 1.96 6.62
CA LEU A 73 -2.06 1.74 5.51
C LEU A 73 -2.66 3.06 4.99
N LEU A 74 -3.04 3.97 5.91
CA LEU A 74 -3.68 5.24 5.58
C LEU A 74 -2.78 6.19 4.77
N PHE A 75 -1.50 6.27 5.11
CA PHE A 75 -0.55 7.14 4.42
C PHE A 75 -0.06 6.56 3.08
N ASN A 76 -0.05 5.23 2.94
CA ASN A 76 0.28 4.55 1.68
C ASN A 76 -0.93 4.32 0.77
N ASN A 77 -2.11 4.80 1.16
CA ASN A 77 -3.36 4.64 0.41
C ASN A 77 -3.70 3.16 0.11
N ILE A 78 -3.33 2.28 1.04
CA ILE A 78 -3.58 0.85 0.97
C ILE A 78 -5.00 0.58 1.45
N LYS A 79 -5.81 -0.02 0.58
CA LYS A 79 -7.22 -0.31 0.87
C LYS A 79 -7.40 -1.76 1.29
N ASP A 80 -6.75 -2.67 0.56
CA ASP A 80 -6.80 -4.08 0.84
C ASP A 80 -5.43 -4.58 1.32
N ARG A 81 -5.36 -4.91 2.61
CA ARG A 81 -4.13 -5.44 3.23
C ARG A 81 -3.62 -6.73 2.60
N PHE A 82 -4.47 -7.50 1.90
CA PHE A 82 -4.11 -8.80 1.36
C PHE A 82 -3.58 -8.71 -0.08
N TYR A 83 -4.02 -7.72 -0.85
CA TYR A 83 -3.64 -7.59 -2.28
C TYR A 83 -2.77 -6.38 -2.58
N ASP A 84 -2.91 -5.30 -1.83
CA ASP A 84 -2.13 -4.08 -2.04
C ASP A 84 -0.80 -4.11 -1.27
N TRP A 85 -0.67 -4.99 -0.27
CA TRP A 85 0.59 -5.23 0.45
C TRP A 85 1.48 -6.21 -0.32
N PRO A 86 2.82 -6.07 -0.28
CA PRO A 86 3.73 -7.03 -0.91
C PRO A 86 3.47 -8.46 -0.43
N LEU A 87 3.42 -9.39 -1.38
CA LEU A 87 3.20 -10.81 -1.10
C LEU A 87 4.50 -11.47 -0.60
N PRO A 88 4.41 -12.39 0.36
CA PRO A 88 5.51 -13.30 0.68
C PRO A 88 6.01 -14.06 -0.55
N ARG A 89 7.31 -14.37 -0.57
CA ARG A 89 7.97 -15.04 -1.70
C ARG A 89 7.22 -16.30 -2.17
N VAL A 90 6.81 -17.16 -1.24
CA VAL A 90 6.10 -18.41 -1.55
C VAL A 90 4.75 -18.13 -2.21
N ASN A 91 3.96 -17.19 -1.65
CA ASN A 91 2.66 -16.83 -2.20
C ASN A 91 2.80 -16.14 -3.56
N PHE A 92 3.86 -15.35 -3.75
CA PHE A 92 4.17 -14.73 -5.02
C PHE A 92 4.48 -15.77 -6.11
N GLU A 93 5.27 -16.81 -5.80
CA GLU A 93 5.54 -17.91 -6.74
C GLU A 93 4.26 -18.62 -7.16
N THR A 94 3.38 -18.93 -6.21
CA THR A 94 2.06 -19.51 -6.50
C THR A 94 1.24 -18.58 -7.38
N PHE A 95 1.17 -17.29 -7.04
CA PHE A 95 0.43 -16.29 -7.81
C PHE A 95 0.90 -16.19 -9.26
N VAL A 96 2.21 -16.14 -9.51
CA VAL A 96 2.76 -16.04 -10.87
C VAL A 96 2.48 -17.32 -11.66
N ASN A 97 2.65 -18.50 -11.05
CA ASN A 97 2.39 -19.77 -11.71
C ASN A 97 0.90 -20.00 -12.01
N ASP A 98 0.01 -19.51 -11.15
CA ASP A 98 -1.44 -19.61 -11.37
C ASP A 98 -1.92 -18.62 -12.43
N LYS A 99 -1.31 -17.43 -12.50
CA LYS A 99 -1.68 -16.37 -13.45
C LYS A 99 -1.14 -16.62 -14.86
N TYR A 100 0.08 -17.15 -14.98
CA TYR A 100 0.77 -17.32 -16.26
C TYR A 100 1.10 -18.77 -16.55
N THR A 101 0.69 -19.26 -17.71
CA THR A 101 1.09 -20.59 -18.21
C THR A 101 2.60 -20.68 -18.45
N ASN A 102 3.25 -19.56 -18.81
CA ASN A 102 4.70 -19.46 -18.94
C ASN A 102 5.22 -18.16 -18.29
N PRO A 103 5.68 -18.20 -17.03
CA PRO A 103 6.25 -17.05 -16.34
C PRO A 103 7.48 -16.44 -17.03
N GLY A 104 8.25 -17.24 -17.76
CA GLY A 104 9.44 -16.78 -18.49
C GLY A 104 9.16 -16.21 -19.88
N ALA A 105 7.89 -16.18 -20.31
CA ALA A 105 7.53 -15.55 -21.58
C ALA A 105 7.63 -14.02 -21.49
N ALA A 106 8.00 -13.38 -22.60
CA ALA A 106 8.04 -11.93 -22.70
C ALA A 106 6.63 -11.34 -22.51
N HIS A 107 6.50 -10.44 -21.53
CA HIS A 107 5.29 -9.65 -21.29
C HIS A 107 5.25 -8.42 -22.20
N HIS A 108 6.36 -7.67 -22.25
CA HIS A 108 6.52 -6.49 -23.10
C HIS A 108 8.02 -6.26 -23.37
N TYR A 109 8.32 -5.25 -24.20
CA TYR A 109 9.68 -4.83 -24.47
C TYR A 109 9.86 -3.38 -24.02
N GLU A 110 11.02 -3.06 -23.49
CA GLU A 110 11.31 -1.72 -22.98
C GLU A 110 12.68 -1.21 -23.46
N ILE A 111 12.82 0.12 -23.48
CA ILE A 111 14.08 0.81 -23.65
C ILE A 111 14.24 1.88 -22.57
N SER A 112 15.47 2.16 -22.17
CA SER A 112 15.75 3.37 -21.39
C SER A 112 15.41 4.60 -22.21
N GLN A 113 14.66 5.53 -21.63
CA GLN A 113 14.38 6.81 -22.25
C GLN A 113 15.66 7.58 -22.58
N THR A 114 15.64 8.33 -23.68
CA THR A 114 16.80 9.08 -24.21
C THR A 114 16.87 10.53 -23.72
N SER A 115 15.83 11.01 -23.03
CA SER A 115 15.77 12.36 -22.47
C SER A 115 15.15 12.32 -21.07
N GLY A 116 15.54 13.26 -20.21
CA GLY A 116 15.14 13.28 -18.80
C GLY A 116 16.00 12.36 -17.92
N ARG A 117 15.39 11.69 -16.94
CA ARG A 117 16.07 10.81 -15.98
C ARG A 117 16.38 9.48 -16.65
N THR A 118 17.60 9.26 -17.14
CA THR A 118 17.97 8.04 -17.89
C THR A 118 18.33 6.84 -17.01
N THR A 119 18.32 7.00 -15.69
CA THR A 119 18.60 5.93 -14.73
C THR A 119 17.74 6.12 -13.49
N SER A 120 17.19 5.05 -12.95
CA SER A 120 16.45 5.09 -11.68
C SER A 120 16.48 3.74 -10.96
N PHE A 121 16.20 3.78 -9.66
CA PHE A 121 16.12 2.58 -8.82
C PHE A 121 14.75 1.87 -8.92
N ASP A 122 13.73 2.54 -9.46
CA ASP A 122 12.35 2.06 -9.62
C ASP A 122 11.99 1.67 -11.07
N ASP A 123 12.98 1.62 -11.97
CA ASP A 123 12.78 1.42 -13.41
C ASP A 123 11.83 2.44 -14.09
N SER A 124 11.48 3.55 -13.44
CA SER A 124 10.62 4.61 -14.02
C SER A 124 11.21 5.30 -15.26
N HIS A 125 12.46 5.02 -15.59
CA HIS A 125 13.14 5.53 -16.78
C HIS A 125 12.95 4.62 -18.00
N MET A 126 12.40 3.42 -17.80
CA MET A 126 12.09 2.49 -18.87
C MET A 126 10.76 2.87 -19.54
N VAL A 127 10.72 2.72 -20.86
CA VAL A 127 9.55 3.01 -21.69
C VAL A 127 9.23 1.80 -22.54
N GLU A 128 7.97 1.39 -22.53
CA GLU A 128 7.48 0.26 -23.33
C GLU A 128 7.53 0.59 -24.84
N VAL A 129 8.03 -0.36 -25.62
CA VAL A 129 8.19 -0.25 -27.08
C VAL A 129 7.84 -1.57 -27.78
N ASN A 130 7.76 -1.52 -29.10
CA ASN A 130 7.63 -2.73 -29.92
C ASN A 130 8.93 -3.56 -29.89
N SER A 131 8.79 -4.88 -30.06
CA SER A 131 9.92 -5.84 -30.10
C SER A 131 10.96 -5.57 -31.19
N THR A 132 10.59 -4.81 -32.23
CA THR A 132 11.46 -4.47 -33.36
C THR A 132 12.26 -3.19 -33.15
N ALA A 133 12.06 -2.47 -32.04
CA ALA A 133 12.81 -1.27 -31.74
C ALA A 133 14.29 -1.60 -31.44
N SER A 134 15.20 -0.79 -31.97
CA SER A 134 16.63 -0.98 -31.75
C SER A 134 16.96 -0.78 -30.26
N GLY A 135 17.65 -1.76 -29.66
CA GLY A 135 18.00 -1.74 -28.23
C GLY A 135 16.88 -2.17 -27.29
N ALA A 136 15.74 -2.66 -27.81
CA ALA A 136 14.65 -3.18 -26.98
C ALA A 136 15.08 -4.40 -26.16
N THR A 137 14.81 -4.35 -24.86
CA THR A 137 15.02 -5.47 -23.93
C THR A 137 13.67 -6.08 -23.57
N ALA A 138 13.56 -7.41 -23.60
CA ALA A 138 12.33 -8.10 -23.22
C ALA A 138 12.22 -8.16 -21.69
N VAL A 139 11.05 -7.82 -21.16
CA VAL A 139 10.68 -8.04 -19.75
C VAL A 139 9.75 -9.25 -19.70
N THR A 140 10.10 -10.23 -18.88
CA THR A 140 9.29 -11.44 -18.70
C THR A 140 8.06 -11.18 -17.83
N ASN A 141 7.06 -12.07 -17.89
CA ASN A 141 5.90 -12.00 -17.00
C ASN A 141 6.32 -12.02 -15.53
N TYR A 142 7.32 -12.85 -15.19
CA TYR A 142 7.87 -12.93 -13.85
C TYR A 142 8.51 -11.60 -13.41
N GLU A 143 9.40 -11.02 -14.21
CA GLU A 143 10.06 -9.74 -13.88
C GLU A 143 9.05 -8.59 -13.77
N TYR A 144 8.05 -8.56 -14.63
CA TYR A 144 6.97 -7.56 -14.56
C TYR A 144 6.23 -7.63 -13.21
N GLU A 145 5.82 -8.83 -12.79
CA GLU A 145 5.13 -9.01 -11.51
C GLU A 145 6.04 -8.73 -10.31
N GLU A 146 7.33 -9.06 -10.40
CA GLU A 146 8.31 -8.78 -9.36
C GLU A 146 8.49 -7.27 -9.17
N ARG A 147 8.58 -6.50 -10.27
CA ARG A 147 8.62 -5.02 -10.21
C ARG A 147 7.35 -4.44 -9.56
N LEU A 148 6.18 -5.01 -9.84
CA LEU A 148 4.95 -4.59 -9.17
C LEU A 148 4.98 -4.87 -7.66
N GLN A 149 5.52 -6.01 -7.23
CA GLN A 149 5.68 -6.32 -5.80
C GLN A 149 6.70 -5.39 -5.14
N GLN A 150 7.83 -5.10 -5.79
CA GLN A 150 8.83 -4.15 -5.29
C GLN A 150 8.24 -2.75 -5.15
N ALA A 151 7.43 -2.30 -6.12
CA ALA A 151 6.74 -1.02 -6.03
C ALA A 151 5.75 -0.97 -4.84
N LYS A 152 5.05 -2.08 -4.55
CA LYS A 152 4.19 -2.20 -3.35
C LYS A 152 5.00 -2.23 -2.05
N GLY A 153 6.19 -2.84 -2.07
CA GLY A 153 7.08 -2.93 -0.91
C GLY A 153 7.70 -1.60 -0.49
N ARG A 154 7.68 -0.59 -1.35
CA ARG A 154 8.14 0.77 -1.03
C ARG A 154 7.11 1.52 -0.20
N ILE A 155 7.23 1.39 1.11
CA ILE A 155 6.28 1.93 2.08
C ILE A 155 6.82 3.23 2.68
N ARG A 156 5.96 4.26 2.68
CA ARG A 156 6.19 5.52 3.39
C ARG A 156 5.76 5.38 4.85
N LEU A 157 6.70 5.51 5.77
CA LEU A 157 6.45 5.50 7.20
C LEU A 157 6.48 6.92 7.75
N LEU A 158 5.50 7.24 8.60
CA LEU A 158 5.46 8.49 9.31
C LEU A 158 6.52 8.44 10.42
N LYS A 159 7.30 9.51 10.61
CA LYS A 159 8.24 9.54 11.73
C LYS A 159 7.52 9.35 13.06
N PRO A 160 8.09 8.57 14.01
CA PRO A 160 7.41 8.25 15.26
C PRO A 160 6.94 9.47 16.05
N GLU A 161 7.69 10.59 15.97
CA GLU A 161 7.34 11.85 16.64
C GLU A 161 5.98 12.44 16.23
N TYR A 162 5.46 12.11 15.04
CA TYR A 162 4.19 12.63 14.53
C TYR A 162 3.00 11.69 14.72
N ILE A 163 3.20 10.50 15.28
CA ILE A 163 2.13 9.52 15.47
C ILE A 163 1.02 10.07 16.37
N GLU A 164 1.41 10.65 17.51
CA GLU A 164 0.43 11.18 18.47
C GLU A 164 -0.41 12.30 17.85
N LEU A 165 0.23 13.19 17.08
CA LEU A 165 -0.46 14.26 16.35
C LEU A 165 -1.50 13.71 15.35
N VAL A 166 -1.13 12.66 14.60
CA VAL A 166 -2.06 12.01 13.65
C VAL A 166 -3.21 11.33 14.37
N VAL A 167 -2.94 10.68 15.51
CA VAL A 167 -3.99 10.05 16.32
C VAL A 167 -4.95 11.10 16.85
N GLU A 168 -4.46 12.23 17.34
CA GLU A 168 -5.28 13.35 17.85
C GLU A 168 -6.11 14.01 16.75
N GLU A 169 -5.53 14.27 15.57
CA GLU A 169 -6.30 14.79 14.44
C GLU A 169 -7.37 13.78 14.00
N PHE A 170 -7.02 12.50 13.94
CA PHE A 170 -7.98 11.44 13.58
C PHE A 170 -9.14 11.36 14.58
N THR A 171 -8.85 11.38 15.88
CA THR A 171 -9.90 11.36 16.91
C THR A 171 -10.78 12.61 16.86
N THR A 172 -10.18 13.78 16.60
CA THR A 172 -10.91 15.04 16.45
C THR A 172 -11.84 15.03 15.22
N LEU A 173 -11.37 14.49 14.09
CA LEU A 173 -12.18 14.34 12.88
C LEU A 173 -13.30 13.31 13.03
N MET A 174 -13.12 12.32 13.91
CA MET A 174 -14.12 11.27 14.18
C MET A 174 -15.13 11.64 15.27
N GLY A 175 -14.74 12.53 16.19
CA GLY A 175 -15.60 13.04 17.26
C GLY A 175 -16.49 14.22 16.85
N ASN A 176 -16.17 14.87 15.73
CA ASN A 176 -17.02 15.87 15.06
C ASN A 176 -18.03 15.18 14.12
#